data_AF-A0A2E3IKF3-F1
#
_entry.id   AF-A0A2E3IKF3-F1
#
_cell.length_a   1.000
_cell.length_b   1.000
_cell.length_c   1.000
_cell.angle_alpha   90.00
_cell.angle_beta   90.00
_cell.angle_gamma   90.00
#
_symmetry.space_group_name_H-M   'P 1'
#
loop_
_entity.id
_entity.type
_entity.pdbx_description
1 polymer ?
#
loop_
_entity_poly.entity_id
_entity_poly.type
_entity_poly.pdbx_seq_one_letter_code
_entity_poly.pdbx_strand_id
1 'polypeptide(L)'
;MPRSQELKKFIKRRPPWFWWMLAQLLAGAFAVASWSFCLFLFSVPERPWNYETLRKLGRISPVQSYDPIEAPEGASADPQLLLSKFYSLSSAQLAAHNLHFKRNYITNFTKPEVVHYIEGTYQLTSTRQLTEADLFYPGMACRFEAIVRADELAEPSPYPVILELLLPLDTPVTNSFYPIGHQLTLKYLEHRALILHASRTGTAKEPQLCLTVVPLAFDNYQDPDGNPLPLAPPDPLRVSAQFPVLTENQPQ
;
A
#
# COMPACT_ATOMS: atom_id res chain seq x y z
N MET A 1 34.30 -72.42 -19.52
CA MET A 1 33.07 -71.58 -19.46
C MET A 1 33.11 -70.46 -18.39
N PRO A 2 34.17 -69.62 -18.24
CA PRO A 2 34.19 -68.56 -17.20
C PRO A 2 33.74 -67.17 -17.71
N ARG A 3 33.88 -66.91 -19.01
CA ARG A 3 33.71 -65.57 -19.61
C ARG A 3 32.27 -65.03 -19.54
N SER A 4 31.27 -65.91 -19.59
CA SER A 4 29.85 -65.53 -19.51
C SER A 4 29.40 -65.15 -18.10
N GLN A 5 30.01 -65.74 -17.07
CA GLN A 5 29.74 -65.39 -15.67
C GLN A 5 30.40 -64.07 -15.26
N GLU A 6 31.60 -63.77 -15.80
CA GLU A 6 32.26 -62.48 -15.59
C GLU A 6 31.51 -61.33 -16.26
N LEU A 7 31.02 -61.52 -17.49
CA LEU A 7 30.18 -60.54 -18.18
C LEU A 7 28.87 -60.26 -17.43
N LYS A 8 28.21 -61.30 -16.89
CA LYS A 8 27.01 -61.12 -16.05
C LYS A 8 27.32 -60.39 -14.74
N LYS A 9 28.46 -60.67 -14.09
CA LYS A 9 28.93 -59.93 -12.90
C LYS A 9 29.28 -58.47 -13.23
N PHE A 10 29.88 -58.20 -14.40
CA PHE A 10 30.23 -56.86 -14.86
C PHE A 10 28.98 -56.01 -15.16
N ILE A 11 27.97 -56.61 -15.81
CA ILE A 11 26.68 -55.96 -16.06
C ILE A 11 25.95 -55.67 -14.75
N LYS A 12 25.98 -56.60 -13.78
CA LYS A 12 25.40 -56.42 -12.44
C LYS A 12 26.15 -55.41 -11.55
N ARG A 13 27.40 -55.07 -11.91
CA ARG A 13 28.29 -54.12 -11.19
C ARG A 13 28.31 -52.71 -11.78
N ARG A 14 27.56 -52.42 -12.84
CA ARG A 14 27.49 -51.03 -13.36
C ARG A 14 26.94 -50.14 -12.25
N PRO A 15 27.71 -49.15 -11.76
CA PRO A 15 27.17 -48.17 -10.82
C PRO A 15 25.92 -47.57 -11.46
N PRO A 16 24.88 -47.23 -10.69
CA PRO A 16 23.65 -46.67 -11.22
C PRO A 16 23.87 -45.21 -11.67
N TRP A 17 24.85 -44.98 -12.54
CA TRP A 17 25.30 -43.68 -13.04
C TRP A 17 24.15 -42.86 -13.62
N PHE A 18 23.20 -43.52 -14.28
CA PHE A 18 21.97 -42.88 -14.75
C PHE A 18 21.17 -42.29 -13.59
N TRP A 19 20.86 -43.09 -12.56
CA TRP A 19 20.11 -42.63 -11.39
C TRP A 19 20.88 -41.60 -10.56
N TRP A 20 22.21 -41.74 -10.48
CA TRP A 20 23.08 -40.75 -9.84
C TRP A 20 23.06 -39.41 -10.58
N MET A 21 23.24 -39.42 -11.91
CA MET A 21 23.15 -38.22 -12.74
C MET A 21 21.76 -37.58 -12.67
N LEU A 22 20.71 -38.39 -12.72
CA LEU A 22 19.33 -37.92 -12.58
C LEU A 22 19.11 -37.27 -11.21
N ALA A 23 19.58 -37.90 -10.13
CA ALA A 23 19.50 -37.35 -8.79
C ALA A 23 20.23 -36.01 -8.67
N GLN A 24 21.43 -35.89 -9.24
CA GLN A 24 22.19 -34.64 -9.22
C GLN A 24 21.53 -33.54 -10.06
N LEU A 25 20.96 -33.89 -11.21
CA LEU A 25 20.21 -32.96 -12.04
C LEU A 25 18.96 -32.45 -11.31
N LEU A 26 18.20 -33.36 -10.70
CA LEU A 26 17.02 -33.00 -9.90
C LEU A 26 17.38 -32.16 -8.68
N ALA A 27 18.47 -32.49 -7.99
CA ALA A 27 18.96 -31.70 -6.86
C ALA A 27 19.39 -30.29 -7.30
N GLY A 28 20.09 -30.18 -8.42
CA GLY A 28 20.47 -28.88 -9.01
C GLY A 28 19.24 -28.06 -9.41
N ALA A 29 18.27 -28.67 -10.09
CA ALA A 29 17.01 -28.02 -10.47
C ALA A 29 16.22 -27.56 -9.23
N PHE A 30 16.14 -28.40 -8.20
CA PHE A 30 15.49 -28.06 -6.94
C PHE A 30 16.19 -26.91 -6.22
N ALA A 31 17.52 -26.90 -6.19
CA ALA A 31 18.30 -25.81 -5.58
C ALA A 31 18.02 -24.48 -6.29
N VAL A 32 18.05 -24.46 -7.62
CA VAL A 32 17.73 -23.25 -8.41
C VAL A 32 16.28 -22.83 -8.18
N ALA A 33 15.32 -23.76 -8.25
CA ALA A 33 13.91 -23.46 -8.04
C ALA A 33 13.63 -22.90 -6.63
N SER A 34 14.22 -23.52 -5.59
CA SER A 34 14.09 -23.05 -4.21
C SER A 34 14.69 -21.66 -4.04
N TRP A 35 15.85 -21.39 -4.65
CA TRP A 35 16.49 -20.08 -4.57
C TRP A 35 15.68 -18.99 -5.30
N SER A 36 15.24 -19.25 -6.53
CA SER A 36 14.39 -18.33 -7.29
C SER A 36 13.05 -18.07 -6.60
N PHE A 37 12.46 -19.09 -5.98
CA PHE A 37 11.24 -18.96 -5.19
C PHE A 37 11.44 -18.02 -3.99
N CYS A 38 12.55 -18.17 -3.24
CA CYS A 38 12.87 -17.26 -2.15
C CYS A 38 13.01 -15.82 -2.64
N LEU A 39 13.74 -15.59 -3.73
CA LEU A 39 13.88 -14.25 -4.31
C LEU A 39 12.53 -13.64 -4.67
N PHE A 40 11.66 -14.42 -5.32
CA PHE A 40 10.32 -13.97 -5.68
C PHE A 40 9.45 -13.65 -4.44
N LEU A 41 9.51 -14.50 -3.41
CA LEU A 41 8.74 -14.32 -2.18
C LEU A 41 9.13 -13.02 -1.46
N PHE A 42 10.43 -12.74 -1.33
CA PHE A 42 10.92 -11.56 -0.59
C PHE A 42 10.96 -10.27 -1.42
N SER A 43 11.03 -10.33 -2.75
CA SER A 43 11.17 -9.13 -3.60
C SER A 43 9.85 -8.38 -3.85
N VAL A 44 8.71 -9.05 -3.69
CA VAL A 44 7.40 -8.50 -4.05
C VAL A 44 6.40 -8.68 -2.89
N PRO A 45 6.64 -8.06 -1.71
CA PRO A 45 5.78 -8.22 -0.54
C PRO A 45 4.36 -7.66 -0.76
N GLU A 46 4.15 -6.81 -1.75
CA GLU A 46 2.85 -6.23 -2.07
C GLU A 46 1.87 -7.18 -2.80
N ARG A 47 2.31 -8.40 -3.14
CA ARG A 47 1.41 -9.46 -3.60
C ARG A 47 0.71 -10.11 -2.40
N PRO A 48 -0.62 -10.30 -2.42
CA PRO A 48 -1.37 -10.79 -1.25
C PRO A 48 -0.84 -12.10 -0.68
N TRP A 49 -0.55 -13.08 -1.54
CA TRP A 49 -0.03 -14.38 -1.10
C TRP A 49 1.39 -14.29 -0.51
N ASN A 50 2.25 -13.42 -1.07
CA ASN A 50 3.59 -13.17 -0.53
C ASN A 50 3.49 -12.51 0.85
N TYR A 51 2.67 -11.46 0.99
CA TYR A 51 2.44 -10.77 2.27
C TYR A 51 2.01 -11.74 3.37
N GLU A 52 0.96 -12.53 3.12
CA GLU A 52 0.44 -13.50 4.09
C GLU A 52 1.49 -14.54 4.50
N THR A 53 2.27 -15.03 3.53
CA THR A 53 3.34 -15.99 3.79
C THR A 53 4.45 -15.36 4.63
N LEU A 54 4.92 -14.17 4.27
CA LEU A 54 5.97 -13.45 4.98
C LEU A 54 5.53 -13.05 6.40
N ARG A 55 4.27 -12.63 6.57
CA ARG A 55 3.67 -12.32 7.87
C ARG A 55 3.64 -13.55 8.79
N LYS A 56 3.15 -14.69 8.29
CA LYS A 56 3.13 -15.95 9.05
C LYS A 56 4.53 -16.44 9.44
N LEU A 57 5.54 -16.12 8.63
CA LEU A 57 6.95 -16.41 8.92
C LEU A 57 7.60 -15.39 9.88
N GLY A 58 6.88 -14.36 10.33
CA GLY A 58 7.42 -13.29 11.18
C GLY A 58 8.45 -12.42 10.48
N ARG A 59 8.37 -12.30 9.13
CA ARG A 59 9.31 -11.53 8.29
C ARG A 59 8.76 -10.17 7.86
N ILE A 60 7.49 -9.88 8.13
CA ILE A 60 6.90 -8.54 7.99
C ILE A 60 6.66 -7.99 9.39
N SER A 61 7.22 -6.82 9.66
CA SER A 61 6.94 -6.07 10.87
C SER A 61 5.54 -5.45 10.77
N PRO A 62 4.78 -5.36 11.88
CA PRO A 62 3.56 -4.58 11.95
C PRO A 62 3.79 -3.14 11.49
N VAL A 63 2.75 -2.47 10.98
CA VAL A 63 2.85 -1.06 10.60
C VAL A 63 3.27 -0.23 11.81
N GLN A 64 4.04 0.83 11.58
CA GLN A 64 4.49 1.74 12.61
C GLN A 64 3.84 3.12 12.45
N SER A 65 3.53 3.76 13.58
CA SER A 65 3.34 5.20 13.65
C SER A 65 4.71 5.88 13.74
N TYR A 66 4.81 7.08 13.20
CA TYR A 66 6.04 7.86 13.19
C TYR A 66 5.84 9.15 13.96
N ASP A 67 6.87 9.57 14.69
CA ASP A 67 7.00 10.99 15.00
C ASP A 67 7.13 11.77 13.68
N PRO A 68 6.50 12.95 13.52
CA PRO A 68 6.57 13.71 12.29
C PRO A 68 8.00 14.00 11.80
N ILE A 69 8.98 14.09 12.70
CA ILE A 69 10.39 14.35 12.35
C ILE A 69 11.09 13.06 11.89
N GLU A 70 10.69 11.91 12.42
CA GLU A 70 11.28 10.60 12.09
C GLU A 70 10.59 9.90 10.89
N ALA A 71 9.46 10.44 10.44
CA ALA A 71 8.74 9.95 9.28
C ALA A 71 9.62 9.97 8.00
N PRO A 72 9.43 9.01 7.08
CA PRO A 72 10.29 8.85 5.92
C PRO A 72 10.24 10.09 5.01
N GLU A 73 11.41 10.53 4.56
CA GLU A 73 11.52 11.65 3.65
C GLU A 73 10.79 11.39 2.33
N GLY A 74 10.09 12.41 1.83
CA GLY A 74 9.29 12.31 0.62
C GLY A 74 8.90 13.67 0.07
N ALA A 75 8.28 13.67 -1.10
CA ALA A 75 7.75 14.90 -1.68
C ALA A 75 6.33 15.16 -1.15
N SER A 76 6.04 16.40 -0.78
CA SER A 76 4.66 16.87 -0.57
C SER A 76 4.17 17.65 -1.77
N ALA A 77 2.86 17.70 -1.95
CA ALA A 77 2.22 18.49 -2.99
C ALA A 77 0.81 18.93 -2.56
N ASP A 78 0.42 20.11 -3.02
CA ASP A 78 -0.95 20.62 -2.91
C ASP A 78 -1.89 19.94 -3.93
N PRO A 79 -3.22 20.12 -3.82
CA PRO A 79 -4.17 19.49 -4.74
C PRO A 79 -3.95 19.83 -6.21
N GLN A 80 -3.49 21.05 -6.54
CA GLN A 80 -3.30 21.49 -7.93
C GLN A 80 -2.12 20.76 -8.58
N LEU A 81 -1.01 20.67 -7.85
CA LEU A 81 0.18 19.95 -8.26
C LEU A 81 -0.08 18.44 -8.30
N LEU A 82 -0.83 17.89 -7.34
CA LEU A 82 -1.23 16.48 -7.34
C LEU A 82 -2.05 16.13 -8.58
N LEU A 83 -3.08 16.92 -8.90
CA LEU A 83 -3.93 16.71 -10.06
C LEU A 83 -3.10 16.68 -11.35
N SER A 84 -2.33 17.75 -11.61
CA SER A 84 -1.51 17.86 -12.82
C SER A 84 -0.49 16.73 -12.93
N LYS A 85 0.18 16.39 -11.83
CA LYS A 85 1.17 15.30 -11.77
C LYS A 85 0.55 13.95 -12.12
N PHE A 86 -0.49 13.52 -11.41
CA PHE A 86 -1.06 12.18 -11.62
C PHE A 86 -1.83 12.05 -12.94
N TYR A 87 -2.40 13.14 -13.46
CA TYR A 87 -3.04 13.11 -14.79
C TYR A 87 -2.03 13.04 -15.94
N SER A 88 -0.83 13.60 -15.77
CA SER A 88 0.23 13.51 -16.78
C SER A 88 0.80 12.09 -16.95
N LEU A 89 0.59 11.19 -15.97
CA LEU A 89 1.10 9.83 -16.00
C LEU A 89 0.25 8.93 -16.92
N SER A 90 0.93 8.04 -17.65
CA SER A 90 0.26 6.91 -18.30
C SER A 90 -0.33 5.94 -17.27
N SER A 91 -1.31 5.12 -17.66
CA SER A 91 -1.91 4.12 -16.77
C SER A 91 -0.89 3.12 -16.22
N ALA A 92 0.12 2.75 -17.01
CA ALA A 92 1.20 1.87 -16.57
C ALA A 92 2.09 2.54 -15.50
N GLN A 93 2.42 3.82 -15.68
CA GLN A 93 3.21 4.59 -14.70
C GLN A 93 2.43 4.79 -13.39
N LEU A 94 1.13 5.11 -13.47
CA LEU A 94 0.27 5.25 -12.30
C LEU A 94 0.17 3.94 -11.52
N ALA A 95 -0.03 2.81 -12.22
CA ALA A 95 -0.06 1.49 -11.60
C ALA A 95 1.28 1.13 -10.93
N ALA A 96 2.41 1.48 -11.56
CA ALA A 96 3.73 1.31 -10.95
C ALA A 96 3.89 2.16 -9.69
N HIS A 97 3.50 3.44 -9.70
CA HIS A 97 3.50 4.30 -8.51
C HIS A 97 2.66 3.72 -7.37
N ASN A 98 1.45 3.24 -7.65
CA ASN A 98 0.58 2.62 -6.66
C ASN A 98 1.22 1.35 -6.04
N LEU A 99 1.97 0.58 -6.84
CA LEU A 99 2.73 -0.57 -6.35
C LEU A 99 3.83 -0.13 -5.36
N HIS A 100 4.58 0.92 -5.69
CA HIS A 100 5.64 1.46 -4.85
C HIS A 100 5.09 2.06 -3.54
N PHE A 101 4.01 2.83 -3.60
CA PHE A 101 3.34 3.39 -2.42
C PHE A 101 2.93 2.29 -1.43
N LYS A 102 2.29 1.24 -1.96
CA LYS A 102 1.84 0.11 -1.16
C LYS A 102 3.01 -0.68 -0.57
N ARG A 103 4.06 -0.94 -1.35
CA ARG A 103 5.27 -1.62 -0.88
C ARG A 103 5.94 -0.84 0.25
N ASN A 104 6.08 0.48 0.09
CA ASN A 104 6.69 1.34 1.09
C ASN A 104 5.96 1.25 2.44
N TYR A 105 4.63 1.32 2.41
CA TYR A 105 3.81 1.20 3.62
C TYR A 105 3.91 -0.19 4.28
N ILE A 106 3.80 -1.27 3.50
CA ILE A 106 3.90 -2.66 4.01
C ILE A 106 5.27 -2.95 4.63
N THR A 107 6.33 -2.33 4.13
CA THR A 107 7.71 -2.59 4.56
C THR A 107 8.23 -1.56 5.56
N ASN A 108 7.35 -0.73 6.12
CA ASN A 108 7.69 0.39 7.02
C ASN A 108 8.87 1.22 6.49
N PHE A 109 8.90 1.44 5.18
CA PHE A 109 9.89 2.29 4.54
C PHE A 109 11.34 1.85 4.81
N THR A 110 11.60 0.56 5.01
CA THR A 110 12.97 0.05 5.26
C THR A 110 13.94 0.43 4.13
N LYS A 111 13.43 0.46 2.88
CA LYS A 111 14.14 0.94 1.69
C LYS A 111 13.13 1.71 0.83
N PRO A 112 12.86 2.98 1.15
CA PRO A 112 11.80 3.71 0.52
C PRO A 112 12.17 4.00 -0.94
N GLU A 113 11.24 3.73 -1.85
CA GLU A 113 11.40 4.09 -3.26
C GLU A 113 10.76 5.46 -3.53
N VAL A 114 9.44 5.51 -3.76
CA VAL A 114 8.70 6.76 -3.99
C VAL A 114 7.75 7.03 -2.83
N VAL A 115 7.99 8.11 -2.09
CA VAL A 115 7.15 8.54 -0.96
C VAL A 115 6.51 9.88 -1.28
N HIS A 116 5.18 9.93 -1.28
CA HIS A 116 4.42 11.14 -1.55
C HIS A 116 3.41 11.43 -0.46
N TYR A 117 3.40 12.68 -0.05
CA TYR A 117 2.50 13.21 0.96
C TYR A 117 1.56 14.23 0.35
N ILE A 118 0.41 14.40 0.98
CA ILE A 118 -0.54 15.45 0.59
C ILE A 118 -0.49 16.62 1.56
N GLU A 119 -0.74 17.80 1.01
CA GLU A 119 -0.98 19.03 1.76
C GLU A 119 -2.23 19.72 1.24
N GLY A 120 -2.71 20.70 2.00
CA GLY A 120 -3.82 21.56 1.61
C GLY A 120 -5.04 21.41 2.50
N THR A 121 -6.10 22.14 2.15
CA THR A 121 -7.36 22.14 2.88
C THR A 121 -8.39 21.30 2.15
N TYR A 122 -9.09 20.45 2.91
CA TYR A 122 -10.07 19.52 2.39
C TYR A 122 -11.34 19.59 3.24
N GLN A 123 -12.50 19.51 2.60
CA GLN A 123 -13.79 19.54 3.29
C GLN A 123 -14.44 18.16 3.28
N LEU A 124 -14.87 17.71 4.46
CA LEU A 124 -15.49 16.40 4.64
C LEU A 124 -16.87 16.37 3.98
N THR A 125 -17.12 15.32 3.21
CA THR A 125 -18.37 15.13 2.46
C THR A 125 -19.11 13.87 2.87
N SER A 126 -18.39 12.78 3.18
CA SER A 126 -18.98 11.53 3.63
C SER A 126 -17.98 10.74 4.49
N THR A 127 -18.49 9.79 5.28
CA THR A 127 -17.67 8.84 6.03
C THR A 127 -18.25 7.43 5.91
N ARG A 128 -17.38 6.43 6.01
CA ARG A 128 -17.73 5.00 6.00
C ARG A 128 -16.85 4.26 7.00
N GLN A 129 -17.46 3.43 7.83
CA GLN A 129 -16.68 2.50 8.65
C GLN A 129 -15.98 1.48 7.76
N LEU A 130 -14.72 1.19 8.05
CA LEU A 130 -14.01 0.11 7.39
C LEU A 130 -14.54 -1.22 7.89
N THR A 131 -14.44 -2.22 7.03
CA THR A 131 -14.95 -3.56 7.21
C THR A 131 -13.83 -4.58 7.11
N GLU A 132 -14.17 -5.85 7.33
CA GLU A 132 -13.22 -6.93 7.12
C GLU A 132 -12.76 -7.14 5.66
N ALA A 133 -13.34 -6.43 4.69
CA ALA A 133 -12.89 -6.47 3.30
C ALA A 133 -11.82 -5.41 2.97
N ASP A 134 -11.68 -4.40 3.84
CA ASP A 134 -10.82 -3.24 3.62
C ASP A 134 -9.38 -3.48 4.08
N LEU A 135 -8.47 -2.56 3.71
CA LEU A 135 -7.02 -2.68 3.94
C LEU A 135 -6.70 -2.99 5.40
N PHE A 136 -7.46 -2.45 6.35
CA PHE A 136 -7.36 -2.78 7.76
C PHE A 136 -8.72 -2.64 8.43
N TYR A 137 -8.86 -3.31 9.57
CA TYR A 137 -10.02 -3.24 10.44
C TYR A 137 -9.55 -3.46 11.88
N PRO A 138 -9.98 -2.65 12.87
CA PRO A 138 -10.95 -1.55 12.77
C PRO A 138 -10.43 -0.28 12.09
N GLY A 139 -11.34 0.57 11.59
CA GLY A 139 -10.97 1.86 11.01
C GLY A 139 -12.13 2.64 10.39
N MET A 140 -11.84 3.84 9.88
CA MET A 140 -12.80 4.71 9.21
C MET A 140 -12.22 5.28 7.92
N ALA A 141 -13.00 5.29 6.84
CA ALA A 141 -12.72 6.05 5.63
C ALA A 141 -13.49 7.38 5.68
N CYS A 142 -12.77 8.48 5.53
CA CYS A 142 -13.34 9.81 5.47
C CYS A 142 -13.12 10.37 4.05
N ARG A 143 -14.20 10.69 3.35
CA ARG A 143 -14.15 11.35 2.04
C ARG A 143 -14.09 12.85 2.22
N PHE A 144 -13.05 13.45 1.70
CA PHE A 144 -12.95 14.90 1.60
C PHE A 144 -12.82 15.34 0.14
N GLU A 145 -13.29 16.55 -0.13
CA GLU A 145 -13.06 17.25 -1.38
C GLU A 145 -12.05 18.38 -1.14
N ALA A 146 -11.08 18.50 -2.03
CA ALA A 146 -10.07 19.55 -1.94
C ALA A 146 -10.72 20.92 -2.12
N ILE A 147 -10.28 21.88 -1.32
CA ILE A 147 -10.62 23.30 -1.46
C ILE A 147 -9.33 24.06 -1.78
N VAL A 148 -9.36 24.85 -2.85
CA VAL A 148 -8.23 25.68 -3.24
C VAL A 148 -8.66 27.15 -3.34
N ARG A 149 -7.69 28.05 -3.13
CA ARG A 149 -7.84 29.48 -3.43
C ARG A 149 -6.98 29.78 -4.66
N ALA A 150 -7.56 30.46 -5.64
CA ALA A 150 -6.83 30.84 -6.85
C ALA A 150 -5.80 31.95 -6.57
N ASP A 151 -6.12 32.86 -5.65
CA ASP A 151 -5.26 33.91 -5.12
C ASP A 151 -5.67 34.25 -3.67
N GLU A 152 -4.96 35.18 -3.02
CA GLU A 152 -5.21 35.56 -1.62
C GLU A 152 -6.57 36.23 -1.39
N LEU A 153 -7.19 36.76 -2.46
CA LEU A 153 -8.43 37.53 -2.42
C LEU A 153 -9.65 36.70 -2.88
N ALA A 154 -9.41 35.58 -3.54
CA ALA A 154 -10.42 34.70 -4.07
C ALA A 154 -11.06 33.85 -2.96
N GLU A 155 -12.37 33.63 -3.11
CA GLU A 155 -13.09 32.72 -2.23
C GLU A 155 -12.59 31.28 -2.44
N PRO A 156 -12.42 30.50 -1.35
CA PRO A 156 -12.07 29.08 -1.46
C PRO A 156 -13.14 28.33 -2.25
N SER A 157 -12.72 27.58 -3.26
CA SER A 157 -13.63 26.82 -4.13
C SER A 157 -13.24 25.34 -4.22
N PRO A 158 -14.21 24.44 -4.44
CA PRO A 158 -13.91 23.02 -4.64
C PRO A 158 -12.97 22.80 -5.82
N TYR A 159 -12.05 21.85 -5.67
CA TYR A 159 -11.09 21.43 -6.68
C TYR A 159 -11.23 19.93 -6.95
N PRO A 160 -11.00 19.42 -8.17
CA PRO A 160 -11.34 18.05 -8.53
C PRO A 160 -10.30 17.01 -8.03
N VAL A 161 -9.99 17.08 -6.74
CA VAL A 161 -9.18 16.12 -6.01
C VAL A 161 -10.00 15.64 -4.82
N ILE A 162 -10.29 14.34 -4.82
CA ILE A 162 -10.93 13.63 -3.71
C ILE A 162 -9.85 13.00 -2.86
N LEU A 163 -10.00 13.13 -1.55
CA LEU A 163 -9.19 12.49 -0.55
C LEU A 163 -10.01 11.44 0.20
N GLU A 164 -9.60 10.18 0.13
CA GLU A 164 -10.06 9.13 1.04
C GLU A 164 -9.02 8.94 2.14
N LEU A 165 -9.22 9.63 3.26
CA LEU A 165 -8.37 9.47 4.43
C LEU A 165 -8.82 8.24 5.21
N LEU A 166 -7.97 7.21 5.25
CA LEU A 166 -8.19 6.00 6.01
C LEU A 166 -7.54 6.15 7.39
N LEU A 167 -8.38 6.20 8.42
CA LEU A 167 -7.99 6.31 9.82
C LEU A 167 -7.99 4.91 10.45
N PRO A 168 -6.82 4.33 10.76
CA PRO A 168 -6.75 3.04 11.46
C PRO A 168 -7.07 3.25 12.94
N LEU A 169 -7.98 2.45 13.49
CA LEU A 169 -8.50 2.63 14.85
C LEU A 169 -8.18 1.42 15.71
N ASP A 170 -8.04 1.66 17.02
CA ASP A 170 -7.90 0.59 18.01
C ASP A 170 -9.17 -0.27 18.14
N THR A 171 -10.33 0.37 18.00
CA THR A 171 -11.66 -0.19 18.23
C THR A 171 -12.64 0.30 17.17
N PRO A 172 -13.65 -0.52 16.80
CA PRO A 172 -14.69 -0.08 15.88
C PRO A 172 -15.50 1.06 16.50
N VAL A 173 -15.63 2.18 15.77
CA VAL A 173 -16.45 3.31 16.19
C VAL A 173 -17.72 3.39 15.36
N THR A 174 -18.83 3.79 16.00
CA THR A 174 -20.12 3.94 15.31
C THR A 174 -20.28 5.32 14.68
N ASN A 175 -19.77 6.36 15.34
CA ASN A 175 -19.92 7.75 14.94
C ASN A 175 -18.67 8.27 14.23
N SER A 176 -18.86 9.19 13.30
CA SER A 176 -17.77 9.97 12.69
C SER A 176 -17.10 10.87 13.72
N PHE A 177 -15.77 11.00 13.64
CA PHE A 177 -15.01 11.97 14.44
C PHE A 177 -15.20 13.40 13.97
N TYR A 178 -15.58 13.57 12.70
CA TYR A 178 -15.74 14.87 12.06
C TYR A 178 -17.19 15.05 11.59
N PRO A 179 -17.82 16.21 11.81
CA PRO A 179 -19.10 16.52 11.21
C PRO A 179 -18.94 16.76 9.70
N ILE A 180 -19.98 16.45 8.92
CA ILE A 180 -20.00 16.76 7.48
C ILE A 180 -19.82 18.27 7.29
N GLY A 181 -19.01 18.65 6.30
CA GLY A 181 -18.61 20.03 6.05
C GLY A 181 -17.41 20.51 6.85
N HIS A 182 -16.88 19.70 7.80
CA HIS A 182 -15.65 20.02 8.52
C HIS A 182 -14.46 20.19 7.57
N GLN A 183 -13.67 21.23 7.79
CA GLN A 183 -12.46 21.50 7.01
C GLN A 183 -11.22 21.03 7.75
N LEU A 184 -10.48 20.12 7.13
CA LEU A 184 -9.22 19.60 7.62
C LEU A 184 -8.08 20.19 6.78
N THR A 185 -7.13 20.87 7.43
CA THR A 185 -5.90 21.36 6.77
C THR A 185 -4.75 20.44 7.08
N LEU A 186 -4.28 19.71 6.07
CA LEU A 186 -3.15 18.81 6.16
C LEU A 186 -1.86 19.56 5.85
N LYS A 187 -0.90 19.46 6.77
CA LYS A 187 0.45 20.00 6.62
C LYS A 187 1.47 18.88 6.62
N TYR A 188 2.45 18.93 5.72
CA TYR A 188 3.44 17.87 5.51
C TYR A 188 4.20 17.53 6.79
N LEU A 189 4.73 18.55 7.47
CA LEU A 189 5.57 18.39 8.67
C LEU A 189 4.79 18.03 9.93
N GLU A 190 3.46 18.11 9.91
CA GLU A 190 2.61 17.78 11.07
C GLU A 190 1.93 16.42 10.85
N HIS A 191 1.18 16.28 9.77
CA HIS A 191 0.26 15.16 9.60
C HIS A 191 0.91 13.96 8.90
N ARG A 192 1.94 14.20 8.08
CA ARG A 192 2.60 13.17 7.24
C ARG A 192 1.56 12.28 6.54
N ALA A 193 0.57 12.93 5.93
CA ALA A 193 -0.56 12.29 5.25
C ALA A 193 -0.08 11.61 3.95
N LEU A 194 0.19 10.30 4.03
CA LEU A 194 0.85 9.52 2.98
C LEU A 194 -0.14 9.02 1.93
N ILE A 195 0.19 9.20 0.65
CA ILE A 195 -0.54 8.58 -0.46
C ILE A 195 -0.25 7.08 -0.52
N LEU A 196 -1.28 6.24 -0.39
CA LEU A 196 -1.20 4.80 -0.64
C LEU A 196 -1.63 4.41 -2.06
N HIS A 197 -2.58 5.16 -2.63
CA HIS A 197 -3.12 4.87 -3.95
C HIS A 197 -3.63 6.14 -4.62
N ALA A 198 -3.42 6.24 -5.92
CA ALA A 198 -4.00 7.29 -6.76
C ALA A 198 -4.82 6.65 -7.89
N SER A 199 -6.05 7.16 -8.09
CA SER A 199 -6.97 6.73 -9.13
C SER A 199 -7.50 7.94 -9.91
N ARG A 200 -7.69 7.78 -11.22
CA ARG A 200 -8.40 8.76 -12.05
C ARG A 200 -9.86 8.32 -12.13
N THR A 201 -10.76 9.07 -11.50
CA THR A 201 -12.17 8.72 -11.33
C THR A 201 -13.10 9.57 -12.18
N GLY A 202 -12.60 10.68 -12.70
CA GLY A 202 -13.34 11.57 -13.59
C GLY A 202 -13.32 11.16 -15.06
N THR A 203 -14.03 11.92 -15.89
CA THR A 203 -14.05 11.73 -17.34
C THR A 203 -12.97 12.56 -18.03
N ALA A 204 -12.79 12.40 -19.34
CA ALA A 204 -11.88 13.24 -20.11
C ALA A 204 -12.27 14.74 -20.10
N LYS A 205 -13.54 15.06 -19.85
CA LYS A 205 -14.05 16.45 -19.79
C LYS A 205 -14.08 17.01 -18.38
N GLU A 206 -14.28 16.14 -17.40
CA GLU A 206 -14.34 16.47 -15.97
C GLU A 206 -13.31 15.58 -15.26
N PRO A 207 -12.01 15.90 -15.36
CA PRO A 207 -10.98 15.12 -14.71
C PRO A 207 -11.16 15.23 -13.19
N GLN A 208 -11.02 14.09 -12.50
CA GLN A 208 -11.06 13.99 -11.06
C GLN A 208 -10.05 12.95 -10.59
N LEU A 209 -9.24 13.33 -9.61
CA LEU A 209 -8.23 12.47 -9.00
C LEU A 209 -8.73 12.03 -7.62
N CYS A 210 -8.79 10.73 -7.37
CA CYS A 210 -9.05 10.18 -6.03
C CYS A 210 -7.74 9.64 -5.44
N LEU A 211 -7.38 10.15 -4.26
CA LEU A 211 -6.21 9.73 -3.50
C LEU A 211 -6.66 8.99 -2.25
N THR A 212 -6.22 7.74 -2.09
CA THR A 212 -6.34 7.02 -0.82
C THR A 212 -5.11 7.31 0.01
N VAL A 213 -5.33 7.81 1.23
CA VAL A 213 -4.29 8.35 2.09
C VAL A 213 -4.39 7.76 3.49
N VAL A 214 -3.25 7.54 4.14
CA VAL A 214 -3.16 7.15 5.55
C VAL A 214 -2.35 8.17 6.33
N PRO A 215 -2.69 8.40 7.60
CA PRO A 215 -1.80 9.13 8.50
C PRO A 215 -0.53 8.30 8.76
N LEU A 216 0.62 8.95 8.89
CA LEU A 216 1.82 8.34 9.50
C LEU A 216 2.10 8.89 10.89
N ALA A 217 1.77 10.16 11.14
CA ALA A 217 1.90 10.81 12.43
C ALA A 217 0.55 10.90 13.14
N PHE A 218 0.24 9.91 13.98
CA PHE A 218 -1.10 9.73 14.55
C PHE A 218 -1.49 10.81 15.55
N ASP A 219 -0.56 11.23 16.40
CA ASP A 219 -0.82 12.16 17.51
C ASP A 219 -1.27 13.55 17.04
N ASN A 220 -1.04 13.89 15.77
CA ASN A 220 -1.39 15.18 15.18
C ASN A 220 -2.78 15.21 14.53
N TYR A 221 -3.50 14.08 14.52
CA TYR A 221 -4.89 14.06 14.09
C TYR A 221 -5.81 14.23 15.29
N GLN A 222 -6.56 15.32 15.28
CA GLN A 222 -7.46 15.71 16.35
C GLN A 222 -8.89 15.80 15.85
N ASP A 223 -9.85 15.61 16.74
CA ASP A 223 -11.26 15.93 16.52
C ASP A 223 -11.49 17.46 16.53
N PRO A 224 -12.68 17.95 16.18
CA PRO A 224 -12.99 19.39 16.22
C PRO A 224 -12.89 20.05 17.60
N ASP A 225 -12.95 19.27 18.68
CA ASP A 225 -12.82 19.74 20.06
C ASP A 225 -11.35 19.77 20.51
N GLY A 226 -10.41 19.34 19.67
CA GLY A 226 -8.97 19.31 19.92
C GLY A 226 -8.48 18.04 20.63
N ASN A 227 -9.33 17.02 20.79
CA ASN A 227 -8.91 15.75 21.38
C ASN A 227 -8.19 14.89 20.34
N PRO A 228 -7.12 14.17 20.72
CA PRO A 228 -6.44 13.25 19.80
C PRO A 228 -7.38 12.11 19.38
N LEU A 229 -7.34 11.74 18.11
CA LEU A 229 -8.07 10.58 17.61
C LEU A 229 -7.44 9.27 18.14
N PRO A 230 -8.24 8.22 18.42
CA PRO A 230 -7.75 6.93 18.91
C PRO A 230 -7.15 6.08 17.77
N LEU A 231 -6.12 6.62 17.12
CA LEU A 231 -5.44 5.96 16.01
C LEU A 231 -4.45 4.91 16.52
N ALA A 232 -4.41 3.75 15.88
CA ALA A 232 -3.51 2.66 16.23
C ALA A 232 -2.90 2.01 14.99
N PRO A 233 -1.64 1.53 15.04
CA PRO A 233 -1.03 0.95 13.85
C PRO A 233 -1.75 -0.36 13.48
N PRO A 234 -2.22 -0.51 12.23
CA PRO A 234 -3.02 -1.66 11.85
C PRO A 234 -2.17 -2.93 11.68
N ASP A 235 -2.63 -4.05 12.25
CA ASP A 235 -2.14 -5.41 11.99
C ASP A 235 -3.29 -6.41 12.21
N PRO A 236 -3.65 -7.25 11.21
CA PRO A 236 -3.08 -7.34 9.85
C PRO A 236 -3.43 -6.20 8.90
N LEU A 237 -2.59 -6.06 7.86
CA LEU A 237 -3.02 -5.47 6.59
C LEU A 237 -3.62 -6.52 5.66
N ARG A 238 -4.72 -6.19 5.01
CA ARG A 238 -5.31 -6.97 3.92
C ARG A 238 -4.84 -6.42 2.58
N VAL A 239 -3.69 -6.92 2.14
CA VAL A 239 -3.04 -6.49 0.89
C VAL A 239 -3.90 -6.79 -0.35
N SER A 240 -4.89 -7.67 -0.30
CA SER A 240 -5.84 -7.87 -1.41
C SER A 240 -6.95 -6.82 -1.51
N ALA A 241 -7.08 -5.92 -0.53
CA ALA A 241 -8.11 -4.88 -0.53
C ALA A 241 -8.03 -4.00 -1.78
N GLN A 242 -9.19 -3.59 -2.27
CA GLN A 242 -9.32 -2.73 -3.45
C GLN A 242 -9.29 -1.26 -3.06
N PHE A 243 -8.78 -0.44 -3.98
CA PHE A 243 -8.79 1.01 -3.89
C PHE A 243 -9.40 1.60 -5.17
N PRO A 244 -10.10 2.74 -5.11
CA PRO A 244 -10.55 3.46 -3.90
C PRO A 244 -11.52 2.64 -3.01
N VAL A 245 -11.57 2.99 -1.73
CA VAL A 245 -12.31 2.27 -0.68
C VAL A 245 -13.80 2.58 -0.73
N LEU A 246 -14.17 3.81 -1.12
CA LEU A 246 -15.57 4.19 -1.27
C LEU A 246 -16.02 3.88 -2.70
N THR A 247 -17.14 3.16 -2.80
CA THR A 247 -17.68 2.67 -4.08
C THR A 247 -17.99 3.81 -5.05
N GLU A 248 -18.38 4.97 -4.54
CA GLU A 248 -18.64 6.18 -5.35
C GLU A 248 -17.41 6.74 -6.07
N ASN A 249 -16.21 6.42 -5.60
CA ASN A 249 -14.95 6.85 -6.19
C ASN A 249 -14.27 5.74 -7.01
N GLN A 250 -14.88 4.56 -7.15
CA GLN A 250 -14.28 3.51 -7.97
C GLN A 250 -14.39 3.88 -9.45
N PRO A 251 -13.30 3.74 -10.24
CA PRO A 251 -13.36 4.02 -11.67
C PRO A 251 -14.39 3.07 -12.33
N GLN A 252 -15.30 3.64 -13.12
CA GLN A 252 -16.31 2.89 -13.88
C GLN A 252 -15.69 2.12 -15.05
#